data_AF-A0A531L716-F1
#
_entry.id   AF-A0A531L716-F1
#
_cell.length_a   1.000
_cell.length_b   1.000
_cell.length_c   1.000
_cell.angle_alpha   90.00
_cell.angle_beta   90.00
_cell.angle_gamma   90.00
#
_symmetry.space_group_name_H-M   'P 1'
#
loop_
_entity.id
_entity.type
_entity.pdbx_description
1 polymer ?
#
loop_
_entity_poly.entity_id
_entity_poly.type
_entity_poly.pdbx_seq_one_letter_code
_entity_poly.pdbx_strand_id
1 'polypeptide(L)'
;MRIGRRQFLVLSLGAAGFGKSHASGPLWAALRSGEAIALLRHAAAPGSGDPPGFRLGDCSTQRNLSEQGRAQARAIGDMFRANGISSAAVYSSQWCRCLETAR
;
A
#
# COMPACT_ATOMS: atom_id res chain seq x y z
N MET A 1 33.58 29.14 -48.40
CA MET A 1 33.34 29.41 -46.97
C MET A 1 32.90 28.11 -46.31
N ARG A 2 33.75 27.48 -45.49
CA ARG A 2 33.49 26.17 -44.85
C ARG A 2 32.72 26.38 -43.55
N ILE A 3 31.47 25.92 -43.47
CA ILE A 3 30.65 25.97 -42.25
C ILE A 3 30.87 24.66 -41.49
N GLY A 4 31.56 24.74 -40.34
CA GLY A 4 31.98 23.61 -39.53
C GLY A 4 30.81 22.90 -38.83
N ARG A 5 30.86 21.57 -38.83
CA ARG A 5 29.97 20.69 -38.05
C ARG A 5 30.17 20.97 -36.56
N ARG A 6 29.16 21.56 -35.90
CA ARG A 6 29.12 21.66 -34.44
C ARG A 6 28.82 20.28 -33.85
N GLN A 7 29.78 19.68 -33.18
CA GLN A 7 29.56 18.50 -32.34
C GLN A 7 28.75 18.95 -31.11
N PHE A 8 27.50 18.51 -31.01
CA PHE A 8 26.75 18.58 -29.77
C PHE A 8 27.00 17.30 -28.98
N LEU A 9 27.84 17.38 -27.96
CA LEU A 9 27.95 16.37 -26.91
C LEU A 9 26.93 16.72 -25.83
N VAL A 10 25.74 16.12 -25.86
CA VAL A 10 24.79 16.22 -24.73
C VAL A 10 25.18 15.13 -23.74
N LEU A 11 25.76 15.56 -22.62
CA LEU A 11 26.09 14.72 -21.46
C LEU A 11 24.78 14.37 -20.75
N SER A 12 24.23 13.18 -21.01
CA SER A 12 23.08 12.65 -20.27
C SER A 12 23.55 12.16 -18.90
N LEU A 13 23.41 12.98 -17.85
CA LEU A 13 23.79 12.60 -16.49
C LEU A 13 22.59 12.67 -15.54
N GLY A 14 22.20 11.50 -15.02
CA GLY A 14 21.46 11.37 -13.77
C GLY A 14 19.97 11.08 -13.87
N ALA A 15 19.58 9.93 -14.42
CA ALA A 15 18.36 9.29 -13.94
C ALA A 15 18.64 8.82 -12.50
N ALA A 16 18.23 9.62 -11.51
CA ALA A 16 18.13 9.17 -10.13
C ALA A 16 17.13 8.00 -10.13
N GLY A 17 17.66 6.77 -10.15
CA GLY A 17 16.85 5.57 -10.02
C GLY A 17 16.14 5.61 -8.68
N PHE A 18 14.82 5.77 -8.69
CA PHE A 18 14.00 5.34 -7.57
C PHE A 18 14.19 3.82 -7.44
N GLY A 19 15.12 3.42 -6.59
CA GLY A 19 15.32 2.01 -6.26
C GLY A 19 14.01 1.45 -5.72
N LYS A 20 13.47 0.43 -6.38
CA LYS A 20 12.41 -0.39 -5.78
C LYS A 20 13.02 -1.07 -4.56
N SER A 21 12.55 -0.71 -3.36
CA SER A 21 12.94 -1.43 -2.13
C SER A 21 12.44 -2.87 -2.23
N HIS A 22 13.36 -3.80 -2.50
CA HIS A 22 13.09 -5.24 -2.49
C HIS A 22 13.30 -5.80 -1.09
N ALA A 23 12.30 -5.64 -0.21
CA ALA A 23 12.23 -6.43 1.02
C ALA A 23 11.45 -7.72 0.74
N SER A 24 11.97 -8.60 -0.12
CA SER A 24 11.18 -9.76 -0.60
C SER A 24 11.56 -11.10 0.04
N GLY A 25 12.80 -11.32 0.48
CA GLY A 25 13.18 -12.55 1.19
C GLY A 25 13.09 -12.40 2.71
N PRO A 26 13.83 -11.44 3.30
CA PRO A 26 13.90 -11.27 4.76
C PRO A 26 12.55 -10.86 5.39
N LEU A 27 11.72 -10.08 4.69
CA LEU A 27 10.44 -9.60 5.22
C LEU A 27 9.49 -10.75 5.52
N TRP A 28 9.19 -11.60 4.54
CA TRP A 28 8.23 -12.67 4.74
C TRP A 28 8.77 -13.73 5.70
N ALA A 29 10.09 -13.93 5.75
CA ALA A 29 10.71 -14.77 6.77
C ALA A 29 10.48 -14.21 8.18
N ALA A 30 10.75 -12.92 8.40
CA ALA A 30 10.55 -12.25 9.69
C ALA A 30 9.07 -12.20 10.12
N LEU A 31 8.14 -12.02 9.17
CA LEU A 31 6.71 -12.07 9.46
C LEU A 31 6.24 -13.49 9.81
N ARG A 32 6.76 -14.52 9.14
CA ARG A 32 6.44 -15.93 9.47
C ARG A 32 7.06 -16.37 10.80
N SER A 33 8.27 -15.91 11.14
CA SER A 33 8.93 -16.23 12.42
C SER A 33 8.34 -15.48 13.61
N GLY A 34 7.55 -14.42 13.37
CA GLY A 34 7.02 -13.55 14.41
C GLY A 34 8.02 -12.51 14.93
N GLU A 35 9.18 -12.37 14.28
CA GLU A 35 10.21 -11.37 14.61
C GLU A 35 9.84 -9.96 14.12
N ALA A 36 8.83 -9.86 13.24
CA ALA A 36 8.34 -8.60 12.71
C ALA A 36 6.81 -8.50 12.78
N ILE A 37 6.33 -7.25 12.80
CA ILE A 37 4.91 -6.90 12.69
C ILE A 37 4.69 -6.15 11.38
N ALA A 38 3.63 -6.48 10.66
CA ALA A 38 3.19 -5.71 9.50
C ALA A 38 2.28 -4.57 9.93
N LEU A 39 2.62 -3.33 9.55
CA LEU A 39 1.79 -2.16 9.75
C LEU A 39 1.23 -1.72 8.39
N LEU A 40 -0.10 -1.61 8.31
CA LEU A 40 -0.79 -1.26 7.08
C LEU A 40 -1.72 -0.07 7.32
N ARG A 41 -1.77 0.83 6.34
CA ARG A 41 -2.87 1.77 6.21
C ARG A 41 -4.08 1.02 5.64
N HIS A 42 -5.29 1.44 6.02
CA HIS A 42 -6.51 0.96 5.38
C HIS A 42 -6.42 1.10 3.85
N ALA A 43 -7.10 0.21 3.12
CA ALA A 43 -7.19 0.25 1.67
C ALA A 43 -7.91 1.51 1.17
N ALA A 44 -7.96 1.70 -0.15
CA ALA A 44 -8.48 2.94 -0.75
C ALA A 44 -9.92 3.27 -0.28
N ALA A 45 -10.07 4.44 0.34
CA ALA A 45 -11.35 5.02 0.74
C ALA A 45 -11.40 6.47 0.22
N PRO A 46 -12.24 6.78 -0.78
CA PRO A 46 -12.21 8.05 -1.49
C PRO A 46 -12.64 9.21 -0.59
N GLY A 47 -12.05 10.40 -0.80
CA GLY A 47 -12.28 11.59 0.01
C GLY A 47 -11.39 11.70 1.25
N SER A 48 -11.62 12.73 2.06
CA SER A 48 -10.88 13.05 3.28
C SER A 48 -11.83 13.17 4.48
N GLY A 49 -11.38 12.69 5.64
CA GLY A 49 -12.20 12.71 6.87
C GLY A 49 -13.43 11.78 6.81
N ASP A 50 -14.17 11.68 7.89
CA ASP A 50 -15.51 11.07 7.88
C ASP A 50 -16.57 12.16 7.71
N PRO A 51 -17.76 11.83 7.16
CA PRO A 51 -18.86 12.78 7.05
C PRO A 51 -19.25 13.39 8.41
N PRO A 52 -19.80 14.62 8.44
CA PRO A 52 -20.38 15.18 9.66
C PRO A 52 -21.42 14.23 10.27
N GLY A 53 -21.34 14.01 11.58
CA GLY A 53 -22.26 13.14 12.31
C GLY A 53 -21.98 11.64 12.15
N PHE A 54 -20.79 11.24 11.69
CA PHE A 54 -20.41 9.83 11.68
C PHE A 54 -20.56 9.17 13.06
N ARG A 55 -20.91 7.88 13.07
CA ARG A 55 -21.04 7.08 14.28
C ARG A 55 -20.18 5.82 14.17
N LEU A 56 -19.41 5.53 15.21
CA LEU A 56 -18.73 4.24 15.33
C LEU A 56 -19.78 3.13 15.42
N GLY A 57 -19.53 1.99 14.76
CA GLY A 57 -20.47 0.88 14.66
C GLY A 57 -21.52 1.01 13.55
N ASP A 58 -21.72 2.19 12.96
CA ASP A 58 -22.62 2.40 11.82
C ASP A 58 -21.85 2.83 10.57
N CYS A 59 -21.51 1.84 9.73
CA CYS A 59 -20.76 2.09 8.52
C CYS A 59 -21.51 2.94 7.50
N SER A 60 -22.85 3.03 7.55
CA SER A 60 -23.61 3.86 6.61
C SER A 60 -23.32 5.36 6.77
N THR A 61 -22.77 5.75 7.93
CA THR A 61 -22.43 7.13 8.27
C THR A 61 -20.94 7.48 8.11
N GLN A 62 -20.11 6.52 7.67
CA GLN A 62 -18.66 6.67 7.59
C GLN A 62 -18.14 6.76 6.17
N ARG A 63 -16.91 7.29 6.02
CA ARG A 63 -16.14 7.15 4.78
C ARG A 63 -15.58 5.73 4.69
N ASN A 64 -16.11 4.97 3.74
CA ASN A 64 -15.82 3.55 3.55
C ASN A 64 -14.86 3.28 2.38
N LEU A 65 -14.43 2.02 2.23
CA LEU A 65 -13.66 1.59 1.08
C LEU A 65 -14.48 1.77 -0.21
N SER A 66 -13.79 2.17 -1.28
CA SER A 66 -14.34 2.02 -2.63
C SER A 66 -14.34 0.54 -3.04
N GLU A 67 -14.95 0.22 -4.18
CA GLU A 67 -14.82 -1.12 -4.78
C GLU A 67 -13.36 -1.48 -5.08
N GLN A 68 -12.58 -0.50 -5.55
CA GLN A 68 -11.14 -0.65 -5.73
C GLN A 68 -10.44 -0.91 -4.38
N GLY A 69 -10.82 -0.21 -3.31
CA GLY A 69 -10.29 -0.44 -1.97
C GLY A 69 -10.61 -1.84 -1.46
N ARG A 70 -11.84 -2.33 -1.69
CA ARG A 70 -12.22 -3.72 -1.37
C ARG A 70 -11.39 -4.74 -2.15
N ALA A 71 -11.15 -4.50 -3.44
CA ALA A 71 -10.30 -5.36 -4.26
C ALA A 71 -8.85 -5.34 -3.75
N GLN A 72 -8.35 -4.16 -3.37
CA GLN A 72 -7.02 -4.01 -2.77
C GLN A 72 -6.90 -4.76 -1.44
N ALA A 73 -7.89 -4.67 -0.55
CA ALA A 73 -7.89 -5.40 0.72
C ALA A 73 -7.79 -6.92 0.51
N ARG A 74 -8.60 -7.47 -0.43
CA ARG A 74 -8.52 -8.89 -0.81
C ARG A 74 -7.14 -9.28 -1.34
N ALA A 75 -6.60 -8.47 -2.26
CA ALA A 75 -5.28 -8.71 -2.83
C ALA A 75 -4.15 -8.67 -1.78
N ILE A 76 -4.27 -7.80 -0.77
CA ILE A 76 -3.35 -7.79 0.38
C ILE A 76 -3.46 -9.13 1.12
N GLY A 77 -4.67 -9.56 1.50
CA GLY A 77 -4.87 -10.85 2.16
C GLY A 77 -4.35 -12.05 1.35
N ASP A 78 -4.56 -12.04 0.03
CA ASP A 78 -4.02 -13.05 -0.89
C ASP A 78 -2.48 -13.08 -0.86
N MET A 79 -1.85 -11.91 -0.81
CA MET A 79 -0.39 -11.79 -0.75
C MET A 79 0.18 -12.37 0.55
N PHE A 80 -0.45 -12.10 1.70
CA PHE A 80 -0.03 -12.70 2.98
C PHE A 80 -0.16 -14.23 2.94
N ARG A 81 -1.29 -14.75 2.45
CA ARG A 81 -1.53 -16.20 2.32
C ARG A 81 -0.54 -16.87 1.37
N ALA A 82 -0.29 -16.27 0.20
CA ALA A 82 0.68 -16.78 -0.77
C ALA A 82 2.12 -16.84 -0.22
N ASN A 83 2.43 -16.03 0.79
CA ASN A 83 3.72 -16.01 1.47
C ASN A 83 3.74 -16.81 2.79
N GLY A 84 2.77 -17.70 3.00
CA GLY A 84 2.76 -18.65 4.12
C GLY A 84 2.20 -18.10 5.43
N ILE A 85 1.50 -16.97 5.41
CA ILE A 85 0.82 -16.39 6.57
C ILE A 85 -0.67 -16.70 6.42
N SER A 86 -1.08 -17.91 6.83
CA SER A 86 -2.48 -18.36 6.76
C SER A 86 -3.32 -17.93 7.96
N SER A 87 -2.69 -17.52 9.05
CA SER A 87 -3.32 -16.98 10.26
C SER A 87 -2.36 -16.00 10.95
N ALA A 88 -2.91 -14.92 11.52
CA ALA A 88 -2.18 -13.93 12.28
C ALA A 88 -3.13 -13.24 13.28
N ALA A 89 -2.60 -12.70 14.37
CA ALA A 89 -3.35 -11.76 15.19
C ALA A 89 -3.50 -10.44 14.40
N VAL A 90 -4.72 -10.11 13.99
CA VAL A 90 -5.02 -8.89 13.22
C VAL A 90 -5.68 -7.86 14.13
N TYR A 91 -5.05 -6.69 14.24
CA TYR A 91 -5.58 -5.55 14.98
C TYR A 91 -5.96 -4.44 14.01
N SER A 92 -7.05 -3.73 14.30
CA SER A 92 -7.54 -2.64 13.46
C SER A 92 -8.16 -1.55 14.31
N SER A 93 -8.21 -0.33 13.77
CA SER A 93 -8.98 0.73 14.40
C SER A 93 -10.47 0.53 14.18
N GLN A 94 -11.31 1.27 14.92
CA GLN A 94 -12.77 1.09 14.92
C GLN A 94 -13.48 1.58 13.63
N TRP A 95 -12.77 2.23 12.71
CA TRP A 95 -13.36 2.75 11.48
C TRP A 95 -13.67 1.61 10.49
N CYS A 96 -14.83 1.68 9.85
CA CYS A 96 -15.28 0.62 8.95
C CYS A 96 -14.30 0.36 7.81
N ARG A 97 -13.67 1.40 7.23
CA ARG A 97 -12.60 1.22 6.22
C ARG A 97 -11.40 0.41 6.73
N CYS A 98 -11.04 0.55 8.01
CA CYS A 98 -9.94 -0.21 8.61
C CYS A 98 -10.38 -1.64 8.94
N LEU A 99 -11.58 -1.82 9.49
CA LEU A 99 -12.16 -3.14 9.77
C LEU A 99 -12.36 -3.95 8.49
N GLU A 100 -12.89 -3.33 7.43
CA GLU A 100 -13.11 -3.96 6.12
C GLU A 100 -11.78 -4.32 5.43
N THR A 101 -10.70 -3.55 5.67
CA THR A 101 -9.36 -3.92 5.19
C THR A 101 -8.78 -5.13 5.94
N ALA A 102 -9.17 -5.32 7.21
CA ALA A 102 -8.62 -6.31 8.12
C ALA A 102 -9.36 -7.66 8.12
N ARG A 103 -10.46 -7.78 7.35
CA ARG A 103 -11.27 -8.99 7.19
C ARG A 103 -10.76 -9.83 6.02
#